data_AF-A0A8S3FSG5-F1
#
_entry.id   AF-A0A8S3FSG5-F1
#
_cell.length_a   1.000
_cell.length_b   1.000
_cell.length_c   1.000
_cell.angle_alpha   90.00
_cell.angle_beta   90.00
_cell.angle_gamma   90.00
#
_symmetry.space_group_name_H-M   'P 1'
#
loop_
_entity.id
_entity.type
_entity.pdbx_description
1 polymer ?
#
loop_
_entity_poly.entity_id
_entity_poly.type
_entity_poly.pdbx_seq_one_letter_code
_entity_poly.pdbx_strand_id
1 'polypeptide(L)'
;MALFARVMPHRTFRFNECICSPFNADFDGDEMNLHLPQTEEAKAEALILMGTKSNLVTPRNGEMIIGATQDFLTGMMNKIRGNRKTERLQVALSN
;
A
#
# COMPACT_ATOMS: atom_id res chain seq x y z
N MET A 1 -9.65 -0.21 -7.94
CA MET A 1 -8.89 0.93 -7.37
C MET A 1 -7.89 1.43 -8.39
N ALA A 2 -7.64 2.74 -8.42
CA ALA A 2 -6.70 3.41 -9.29
C ALA A 2 -5.44 3.83 -8.53
N LEU A 3 -4.31 3.69 -9.22
CA LEU A 3 -2.96 3.94 -8.72
C LEU A 3 -2.20 4.81 -9.73
N PHE A 4 -1.22 5.58 -9.24
CA PHE A 4 -0.31 6.30 -10.11
C PHE A 4 0.82 5.39 -10.56
N ALA A 5 1.05 5.32 -11.87
CA ALA A 5 2.15 4.54 -12.43
C ALA A 5 3.49 5.24 -12.21
N ARG A 6 4.49 4.47 -11.77
CA ARG A 6 5.90 4.86 -11.78
C ARG A 6 6.70 3.75 -12.44
N VAL A 7 7.45 4.09 -13.48
CA VAL A 7 8.31 3.13 -14.19
C VAL A 7 9.49 2.78 -13.31
N MET A 8 9.70 1.49 -13.09
CA MET A 8 10.79 0.93 -12.29
C MET A 8 11.46 -0.19 -13.08
N PRO A 9 12.74 -0.48 -12.83
CA PRO A 9 13.38 -1.67 -13.41
C PRO A 9 12.70 -2.95 -12.91
N HIS A 10 12.94 -4.07 -13.60
CA HIS A 10 12.40 -5.42 -13.38
C HIS A 10 11.00 -5.66 -14.00
N ARG A 11 10.53 -6.90 -13.95
CA ARG A 11 9.30 -7.38 -14.63
C ARG A 11 8.15 -7.69 -13.67
N THR A 12 8.08 -7.00 -12.54
CA THR A 12 7.05 -7.20 -11.51
C THR A 12 6.37 -5.89 -11.16
N PHE A 13 5.08 -5.96 -10.84
CA PHE A 13 4.38 -4.82 -10.26
C PHE A 13 4.85 -4.58 -8.83
N ARG A 14 4.92 -3.31 -8.46
CA ARG A 14 5.33 -2.87 -7.13
C ARG A 14 4.33 -1.85 -6.62
N PHE A 15 3.76 -2.12 -5.46
CA PHE A 15 2.85 -1.22 -4.77
C PHE A 15 3.01 -1.37 -3.26
N ASN A 16 2.36 -0.49 -2.50
CA ASN A 16 2.49 -0.41 -1.06
C ASN A 16 1.81 -1.62 -0.38
N GLU A 17 2.47 -2.28 0.57
CA GLU A 17 1.93 -3.45 1.28
C GLU A 17 0.59 -3.18 1.99
N CYS A 18 0.37 -1.98 2.53
CA CYS A 18 -0.87 -1.62 3.22
C CYS A 18 -2.11 -1.66 2.31
N ILE A 19 -1.92 -1.69 0.99
CA ILE A 19 -3.00 -1.78 0.00
C ILE A 19 -3.32 -3.24 -0.40
N CYS A 20 -2.56 -4.22 0.08
CA CYS A 20 -2.72 -5.61 -0.33
C CYS A 20 -4.06 -6.21 0.16
N SER A 21 -4.53 -5.82 1.34
CA SER A 21 -5.78 -6.31 1.93
C SER A 21 -7.00 -6.21 1.00
N PRO A 22 -7.32 -5.05 0.39
CA PRO A 22 -8.46 -4.96 -0.55
C PRO A 22 -8.27 -5.72 -1.86
N PHE A 23 -7.03 -6.03 -2.26
CA PHE A 23 -6.75 -6.89 -3.41
C PHE A 23 -6.70 -8.37 -3.06
N ASN A 24 -6.68 -8.70 -1.75
CA ASN A 24 -6.46 -10.05 -1.24
C ASN A 24 -5.20 -10.69 -1.85
N ALA A 25 -4.11 -9.92 -1.89
CA ALA A 25 -2.81 -10.34 -2.43
C ALA A 25 -1.77 -10.49 -1.30
N ASP A 26 -0.81 -11.42 -1.43
CA ASP A 26 0.20 -11.69 -0.38
C ASP A 26 1.65 -11.87 -0.90
N PHE A 27 1.90 -11.55 -2.17
CA PHE A 27 3.22 -11.57 -2.84
C PHE A 27 3.88 -12.95 -2.92
N ASP A 28 3.14 -14.05 -2.84
CA ASP A 28 3.66 -15.42 -2.96
C ASP A 28 3.80 -15.91 -4.42
N GLY A 29 3.39 -15.10 -5.40
CA GLY A 29 3.30 -15.47 -6.81
C GLY A 29 2.08 -14.90 -7.54
N ASP A 30 1.24 -14.13 -6.85
CA ASP A 30 0.05 -13.48 -7.40
C ASP A 30 0.29 -12.72 -8.72
N GLU A 31 -0.63 -12.94 -9.66
CA GLU A 31 -0.73 -12.19 -10.91
C GLU A 31 -1.85 -11.15 -10.82
N MET A 32 -1.58 -9.93 -11.29
CA MET A 32 -2.54 -8.83 -11.30
C MET A 32 -2.67 -8.22 -12.69
N ASN A 33 -3.89 -7.84 -13.07
CA ASN A 33 -4.15 -7.14 -14.31
C ASN A 33 -4.03 -5.62 -14.13
N LEU A 34 -3.56 -4.94 -15.17
CA LEU A 34 -3.51 -3.48 -15.25
C LEU A 34 -4.30 -3.00 -16.47
N HIS A 35 -5.17 -2.02 -16.25
CA HIS A 35 -5.93 -1.36 -17.32
C HIS A 35 -5.59 0.13 -17.37
N LEU A 36 -5.27 0.62 -18.56
CA LEU A 36 -4.92 2.03 -18.79
C LEU A 36 -6.12 2.79 -19.37
N PRO A 37 -6.72 3.75 -18.64
CA PRO A 37 -7.76 4.60 -19.19
C PRO A 37 -7.21 5.46 -20.34
N GLN A 38 -7.90 5.47 -21.48
CA GLN A 38 -7.47 6.16 -22.70
C GLN A 38 -8.05 7.57 -22.84
N THR A 39 -9.25 7.82 -22.34
CA THR A 39 -9.92 9.13 -22.42
C THR A 39 -9.67 9.96 -21.17
N GLU A 40 -9.68 11.28 -21.31
CA GLU A 40 -9.53 12.19 -20.15
C GLU A 40 -10.70 12.06 -19.16
N GLU A 41 -11.92 11.76 -19.64
CA GLU A 41 -13.07 11.47 -18.78
C GLU A 41 -12.84 10.22 -17.93
N ALA A 42 -12.42 9.10 -18.55
CA ALA A 42 -12.15 7.86 -17.82
C ALA A 42 -10.97 8.02 -16.83
N LYS A 43 -9.98 8.84 -17.19
CA LYS A 43 -8.87 9.17 -16.30
C LYS A 43 -9.34 9.99 -15.09
N ALA A 44 -10.22 10.98 -15.30
CA ALA A 44 -10.80 11.77 -14.22
C ALA A 44 -11.65 10.89 -13.27
N GLU A 45 -12.49 10.01 -13.81
CA GLU A 45 -13.28 9.07 -13.01
C GLU A 45 -12.39 8.11 -12.20
N ALA A 46 -11.35 7.54 -12.84
CA ALA A 46 -10.41 6.66 -12.15
C ALA A 46 -9.71 7.41 -11.00
N LEU A 47 -9.33 8.67 -11.20
CA LEU A 47 -8.62 9.46 -10.20
C LEU A 47 -9.51 9.89 -9.03
N ILE A 48 -10.75 10.30 -9.32
CA ILE A 48 -11.68 10.85 -8.32
C ILE A 48 -12.43 9.73 -7.59
N LEU A 49 -13.03 8.80 -8.33
CA LEU A 49 -13.91 7.76 -7.78
C LEU A 49 -13.12 6.51 -7.38
N MET A 50 -12.24 6.03 -8.26
CA MET A 50 -11.49 4.80 -8.00
C MET A 50 -10.18 5.04 -7.26
N GLY A 51 -9.82 6.30 -6.99
CA GLY A 51 -8.57 6.67 -6.33
C GLY A 51 -8.41 5.97 -4.98
N THR A 52 -7.19 5.52 -4.68
CA THR A 52 -6.89 4.82 -3.42
C THR A 52 -7.28 5.64 -2.18
N LYS A 53 -7.11 6.98 -2.23
CA LYS A 53 -7.48 7.89 -1.13
C LYS A 53 -8.99 7.95 -0.89
N SER A 54 -9.79 7.84 -1.95
CA SER A 54 -11.26 7.83 -1.87
C SER A 54 -11.80 6.48 -1.36
N ASN A 55 -10.98 5.43 -1.39
CA ASN A 55 -11.37 4.05 -1.07
C ASN A 55 -10.61 3.48 0.15
N LEU A 56 -10.27 4.33 1.14
CA LEU A 56 -9.61 3.88 2.38
C LEU A 56 -10.53 3.09 3.31
N VAL A 57 -11.83 3.39 3.26
CA VAL A 57 -12.87 2.84 4.12
C VAL A 57 -13.90 2.17 3.23
N THR A 58 -14.35 0.97 3.61
CA THR A 58 -15.41 0.30 2.85
C THR A 58 -16.78 0.90 3.18
N PRO A 59 -17.62 1.19 2.18
CA PRO A 59 -18.97 1.67 2.41
C PRO A 59 -19.89 0.61 3.04
N ARG A 60 -19.49 -0.68 3.03
CA ARG A 60 -20.30 -1.79 3.51
C ARG A 60 -20.54 -1.74 5.02
N ASN A 61 -19.48 -1.48 5.79
CA ASN A 61 -19.51 -1.51 7.26
C ASN A 61 -18.72 -0.34 7.89
N GLY A 62 -18.15 0.56 7.09
CA GLY A 62 -17.38 1.70 7.60
C GLY A 62 -16.01 1.33 8.18
N GLU A 63 -15.55 0.08 7.98
CA GLU A 63 -14.24 -0.35 8.44
C GLU A 63 -13.13 0.14 7.50
N MET A 64 -11.99 0.44 8.09
CA MET A 64 -10.80 0.82 7.35
C MET A 64 -10.18 -0.43 6.70
N ILE A 65 -10.11 -0.42 5.37
CA ILE A 65 -9.60 -1.56 4.57
C ILE A 65 -8.13 -1.41 4.21
N ILE A 66 -7.59 -0.19 4.24
CA ILE A 66 -6.19 0.12 3.97
C ILE A 66 -5.57 0.65 5.25
N GLY A 67 -4.56 -0.03 5.78
CA GLY A 67 -3.94 0.31 7.05
C GLY A 67 -2.56 -0.33 7.22
N ALA A 68 -1.84 0.08 8.26
CA ALA A 68 -0.54 -0.49 8.59
C ALA A 68 -0.67 -1.98 8.95
N THR A 69 0.12 -2.82 8.30
CA THR A 69 0.16 -4.28 8.50
C THR A 69 1.58 -4.76 8.81
N GLN A 70 1.68 -6.03 9.23
CA GLN A 70 2.94 -6.77 9.39
C GLN A 70 4.04 -5.99 10.14
N ASP A 71 5.15 -5.70 9.47
CA ASP A 71 6.33 -5.06 10.04
C ASP A 71 6.07 -3.64 10.54
N PHE A 72 5.12 -2.91 9.93
CA PHE A 72 4.75 -1.59 10.41
C PHE A 72 4.18 -1.64 11.83
N LEU A 73 3.31 -2.62 12.11
CA LEU A 73 2.70 -2.79 13.43
C LEU A 73 3.74 -3.24 14.46
N THR A 74 4.57 -4.22 14.10
CA THR A 74 5.62 -4.77 14.97
C THR A 74 6.68 -3.71 15.29
N GLY A 75 7.14 -2.98 14.28
CA GLY A 75 8.11 -1.90 14.42
C GLY A 75 7.58 -0.75 15.28
N MET A 76 6.33 -0.33 15.05
CA MET A 76 5.69 0.71 15.85
C MET A 76 5.56 0.28 17.32
N MET A 77 5.11 -0.96 17.58
CA MET A 77 4.94 -1.45 18.95
C MET A 77 6.28 -1.54 19.70
N ASN A 78 7.34 -2.01 19.04
CA ASN A 78 8.68 -2.07 19.64
C ASN A 78 9.24 -0.68 19.95
N LYS A 79 8.98 0.31 19.08
CA LYS A 79 9.37 1.70 19.29
C LYS A 79 8.62 2.33 20.46
N ILE A 80 7.29 2.17 20.51
CA ILE A 80 6.44 2.69 21.60
C ILE A 80 6.85 2.09 22.95
N ARG A 81 7.19 0.79 22.99
CA ARG A 81 7.61 0.10 24.21
C ARG A 81 9.04 0.44 24.67
N GLY A 82 9.77 1.32 23.98
CA GLY A 82 11.10 1.77 24.40
C GLY A 82 12.14 0.64 24.44
N ASN A 83 12.05 -0.33 23.52
CA ASN A 83 12.97 -1.46 23.53
C ASN A 83 14.36 -0.98 23.04
N ARG A 84 15.33 -0.79 23.94
CA ARG A 84 16.64 -0.17 23.68
C ARG A 84 17.50 -0.84 22.59
N LYS A 85 17.18 -2.07 22.18
CA LYS A 85 17.89 -2.77 21.09
C LYS A 85 17.55 -2.21 19.69
N THR A 86 16.34 -1.68 19.50
CA THR A 86 15.88 -1.18 18.19
C THR A 86 16.48 0.18 17.82
N GLU A 87 16.78 1.05 18.79
CA GLU A 87 17.42 2.36 18.51
C GLU A 87 18.82 2.21 17.91
N ARG A 88 19.59 1.22 18.37
CA ARG A 88 20.94 0.96 17.82
C ARG A 88 20.92 0.46 16.37
N LEU A 89 19.89 -0.29 15.98
CA LEU A 89 19.72 -0.77 14.60
C LEU A 89 19.24 0.34 13.66
N GLN A 90 18.38 1.26 14.12
CA GLN A 90 17.96 2.41 13.33
C GLN A 90 19.14 3.36 13.02
N VAL A 91 20.00 3.62 14.00
CA VAL A 91 21.22 4.45 13.80
C VAL A 91 22.24 3.76 12.88
N ALA A 92 22.28 2.42 12.85
CA ALA A 92 23.17 1.66 11.98
C ALA A 92 22.69 1.59 10.51
N LEU A 93 21.38 1.66 10.25
CA LEU A 93 20.80 1.66 8.89
C LEU A 93 20.73 3.07 8.26
N SER A 94 20.93 4.12 9.04
CA SER A 94 20.93 5.52 8.58
C SER A 94 22.33 6.06 8.22
N ASN A 95 23.36 5.20 8.27
CA ASN A 95 24.74 5.46 7.80
C ASN A 95 25.08 4.51 6.65
#